data_AF-M2UF28-F1
#
_entry.id   AF-M2UF28-F1
#
_cell.length_a   1.000
_cell.length_b   1.000
_cell.length_c   1.000
_cell.angle_alpha   90.00
_cell.angle_beta   90.00
_cell.angle_gamma   90.00
#
_symmetry.space_group_name_H-M   'P 1'
#
loop_
_entity.id
_entity.type
_entity.pdbx_description
1 polymer ?
#
loop_
_entity_poly.entity_id
_entity_poly.type
_entity_poly.pdbx_seq_one_letter_code
_entity_poly.pdbx_strand_id
1 'polypeptide(L)'
;MKRHEKPYGCTYPRCHKRFGAKSDWKRHENSQHFQSEVFRCTFELSSGAICGVYSLQKEAFEIHLKTHDVLYPETAEFLNTRSKIGKNFEGSFWCGFCKAIIKLKTKLNEARDERFDHIAEHLEQDNNKKSIEEWICVEQNKTKKELLLEERMQNNDDEERAKNND
;
A
#
# COMPACT_ATOMS: atom_id res chain seq x y z
N MET A 1 12.53 30.84 -6.64
CA MET A 1 11.22 30.17 -6.67
C MET A 1 11.28 28.93 -5.79
N LYS A 2 10.60 28.91 -4.64
CA LYS A 2 10.39 27.65 -3.91
C LYS A 2 9.54 26.77 -4.82
N ARG A 3 10.10 25.65 -5.31
CA ARG A 3 9.31 24.64 -6.03
C ARG A 3 8.15 24.29 -5.10
N HIS A 4 6.91 24.41 -5.58
CA HIS A 4 5.75 23.97 -4.81
C HIS A 4 5.99 22.51 -4.41
N GLU A 5 6.27 22.27 -3.13
CA GLU A 5 6.44 20.90 -2.63
C GLU A 5 5.14 20.14 -2.91
N LYS A 6 5.27 18.90 -3.38
CA LYS A 6 4.16 17.99 -3.62
C LYS A 6 4.30 16.78 -2.70
N PRO A 7 4.12 16.95 -1.38
CA PRO A 7 4.39 15.90 -0.41
C PRO A 7 3.39 14.74 -0.55
N TYR A 8 2.15 15.04 -0.94
CA TYR A 8 1.11 14.04 -1.14
C TYR A 8 1.30 13.33 -2.46
N GLY A 9 1.37 12.01 -2.44
CA GLY A 9 1.32 11.23 -3.68
C GLY A 9 0.45 10.01 -3.53
N CYS A 10 0.04 9.47 -4.68
CA CYS A 10 -0.86 8.34 -4.70
C CYS A 10 -0.20 7.07 -4.13
N THR A 11 -0.93 6.37 -3.26
CA THR A 11 -0.47 5.16 -2.56
C THR A 11 -0.62 3.89 -3.40
N TYR A 12 -1.31 3.95 -4.53
CA TYR A 12 -1.53 2.81 -5.43
C TYR A 12 -0.26 2.49 -6.23
N PRO A 13 0.08 1.20 -6.42
CA PRO A 13 1.38 0.78 -6.95
C PRO A 13 1.75 1.45 -8.27
N ARG A 14 0.85 1.40 -9.25
CA ARG A 14 1.08 1.89 -10.62
C ARG A 14 0.62 3.33 -10.86
N CYS A 15 0.42 4.11 -9.79
CA CYS A 15 0.02 5.52 -9.90
C CYS A 15 1.05 6.42 -9.22
N HIS A 16 1.85 7.16 -10.00
CA HIS A 16 2.93 8.01 -9.47
C HIS A 16 2.56 9.49 -9.38
N LYS A 17 1.27 9.84 -9.45
CA LYS A 17 0.80 11.23 -9.35
C LYS A 17 1.08 11.81 -7.97
N ARG A 18 1.50 13.08 -7.94
CA ARG A 18 1.79 13.87 -6.72
C ARG A 18 1.03 15.19 -6.73
N PHE A 19 0.71 15.68 -5.54
CA PHE A 19 -0.19 16.79 -5.29
C PHE A 19 0.43 17.72 -4.23
N GLY A 20 0.20 19.02 -4.38
CA GLY A 20 0.62 20.02 -3.39
C GLY A 20 -0.36 20.16 -2.23
N ALA A 21 -1.59 19.65 -2.38
CA ALA A 21 -2.65 19.74 -1.38
C ALA A 21 -3.26 18.37 -1.09
N LYS A 22 -3.57 18.13 0.18
CA LYS A 22 -4.23 16.91 0.67
C LYS A 22 -5.60 16.68 0.03
N SER A 23 -6.37 17.76 -0.20
CA SER A 23 -7.70 17.70 -0.83
C SER A 23 -7.64 17.20 -2.27
N ASP A 24 -6.65 17.62 -3.05
CA ASP A 24 -6.46 17.17 -4.43
C ASP A 24 -6.07 15.70 -4.49
N TRP A 25 -5.18 15.27 -3.59
CA TRP A 25 -4.80 13.87 -3.45
C TRP A 25 -6.00 12.98 -3.05
N LYS A 26 -6.77 13.40 -2.04
CA LYS A 26 -8.01 12.72 -1.62
C LYS A 26 -9.01 12.59 -2.76
N ARG A 27 -9.25 13.65 -3.53
CA ARG A 27 -10.14 13.64 -4.70
C ARG A 27 -9.62 12.68 -5.77
N HIS A 28 -8.32 12.67 -6.01
CA HIS A 28 -7.70 11.75 -6.96
C HIS A 28 -7.91 10.30 -6.57
N GLU A 29 -7.55 9.88 -5.34
CA GLU A 29 -7.67 8.47 -4.96
C GLU A 29 -9.12 7.99 -4.90
N ASN A 30 -10.03 8.82 -4.40
CA ASN A 30 -11.45 8.46 -4.33
C ASN A 30 -12.13 8.33 -5.70
N SER A 31 -11.59 8.95 -6.75
CA SER A 31 -12.21 8.93 -8.09
C SER A 31 -11.53 7.97 -9.06
N GLN A 32 -10.22 7.75 -8.92
CA GLN A 32 -9.44 6.98 -9.88
C GLN A 32 -9.16 5.56 -9.41
N HIS A 33 -9.27 5.30 -8.10
CA HIS A 33 -8.89 4.02 -7.53
C HIS A 33 -10.01 3.39 -6.71
N PHE A 34 -9.97 2.08 -6.66
CA PHE A 34 -10.92 1.27 -5.91
C PHE A 34 -10.13 0.26 -5.07
N GLN A 35 -10.48 0.14 -3.79
CA GLN A 35 -9.88 -0.86 -2.90
C GLN A 35 -10.83 -2.05 -2.82
N SER A 36 -10.41 -3.19 -3.34
CA SER A 36 -11.08 -4.47 -3.08
C SER A 36 -10.81 -4.93 -1.65
N GLU A 37 -11.73 -5.73 -1.10
CA GLU A 37 -11.43 -6.46 0.12
C GLU A 37 -10.34 -7.49 -0.17
N VAL A 38 -9.27 -7.46 0.62
CA VAL A 38 -8.08 -8.30 0.44
C VAL A 38 -7.52 -8.70 1.81
N PHE A 39 -6.68 -9.73 1.81
CA PHE A 39 -5.90 -10.16 2.96
C PHE A 39 -4.42 -9.96 2.66
N ARG A 40 -3.70 -9.39 3.61
CA ARG A 40 -2.28 -9.13 3.47
C ARG A 40 -1.49 -9.64 4.66
N CYS A 41 -0.51 -10.51 4.38
CA CYS A 41 0.37 -11.04 5.40
C CYS A 41 1.32 -9.96 5.95
N THR A 42 1.40 -9.87 7.27
CA THR A 42 2.27 -8.95 7.99
C THR A 42 3.31 -9.68 8.87
N PHE A 43 3.47 -10.98 8.69
CA PHE A 43 4.53 -11.74 9.36
C PHE A 43 5.91 -11.18 9.00
N GLU A 44 6.75 -11.06 10.01
CA GLU A 44 8.16 -10.79 9.84
C GLU A 44 8.88 -12.11 9.53
N LEU A 45 9.67 -12.10 8.45
CA LEU A 45 10.51 -13.21 8.04
C LEU A 45 11.82 -13.17 8.81
N SER A 46 12.56 -14.28 8.78
CA SER A 46 13.90 -14.36 9.39
C SER A 46 14.90 -13.33 8.85
N SER A 47 14.67 -12.81 7.64
CA SER A 47 15.46 -11.73 7.04
C SER A 47 15.14 -10.33 7.60
N GLY A 48 14.16 -10.20 8.49
CA GLY A 48 13.62 -8.90 8.94
C GLY A 48 12.69 -8.23 7.92
N ALA A 49 12.45 -8.87 6.77
CA ALA A 49 11.47 -8.41 5.79
C ALA A 49 10.06 -8.83 6.20
N ILE A 50 9.05 -8.06 5.78
CA ILE A 50 7.65 -8.47 5.96
C ILE A 50 7.25 -9.36 4.80
N CYS A 51 6.58 -10.49 5.09
CA CYS A 51 6.16 -11.49 4.12
C CYS A 51 5.44 -10.88 2.91
N GLY A 52 4.41 -10.06 3.16
CA GLY A 52 3.82 -9.25 2.12
C GLY A 52 2.85 -9.94 1.16
N VAL A 53 2.60 -11.24 1.33
CA VAL A 53 1.65 -11.98 0.50
C VAL A 53 0.29 -11.29 0.52
N TYR A 54 -0.24 -11.08 -0.69
CA TYR A 54 -1.49 -10.38 -0.96
C TYR A 54 -2.47 -11.36 -1.60
N SER A 55 -3.64 -11.53 -0.98
CA SER A 55 -4.65 -12.49 -1.40
C SER A 55 -6.02 -11.84 -1.48
N LEU A 56 -6.74 -12.05 -2.58
CA LEU A 56 -8.14 -11.60 -2.74
C LEU A 56 -9.14 -12.54 -2.05
N GLN A 57 -8.74 -13.79 -1.80
CA GLN A 57 -9.58 -14.84 -1.24
C GLN A 57 -9.10 -15.21 0.16
N LYS A 58 -10.05 -15.39 1.09
CA LYS A 58 -9.77 -15.80 2.47
C LYS A 58 -9.11 -17.18 2.50
N GLU A 59 -9.62 -18.12 1.71
CA GLU A 59 -9.17 -19.51 1.67
C GLU A 59 -7.71 -19.60 1.19
N ALA A 60 -7.36 -18.83 0.15
CA ALA A 60 -5.98 -18.74 -0.33
C ALA A 60 -5.05 -18.14 0.72
N PHE A 61 -5.53 -17.16 1.50
CA PHE A 61 -4.76 -16.59 2.59
C PHE A 61 -4.56 -17.57 3.75
N GLU A 62 -5.58 -18.34 4.12
CA GLU A 62 -5.48 -19.40 5.14
C GLU A 62 -4.50 -20.50 4.75
N ILE A 63 -4.48 -20.90 3.47
CA ILE A 63 -3.47 -21.82 2.96
C ILE A 63 -2.07 -21.21 3.10
N HIS A 64 -1.91 -19.93 2.77
CA HIS A 64 -0.65 -19.22 2.94
C HIS A 64 -0.20 -19.16 4.41
N LEU A 65 -1.10 -18.94 5.37
CA LEU A 65 -0.74 -18.88 6.79
C LEU A 65 -0.04 -20.15 7.29
N LYS A 66 -0.32 -21.31 6.68
CA LYS A 66 0.38 -22.57 7.00
C LYS A 66 1.87 -22.52 6.69
N THR A 67 2.32 -21.65 5.78
CA THR A 67 3.76 -21.42 5.49
C THR A 67 4.48 -20.66 6.60
N HIS A 68 3.74 -20.12 7.56
CA HIS A 68 4.23 -19.50 8.79
C HIS A 68 3.94 -20.36 10.03
N ASP A 69 3.77 -21.67 9.85
CA ASP A 69 3.48 -22.64 10.91
C ASP A 69 2.19 -22.33 11.70
N VAL A 70 1.26 -21.57 11.09
CA VAL A 70 -0.07 -21.35 11.66
C VAL A 70 -0.94 -22.56 11.35
N LEU A 71 -0.93 -23.53 12.27
CA LEU A 71 -1.64 -24.80 12.14
C LEU A 71 -2.99 -24.81 12.86
N TYR A 72 -3.17 -23.93 13.85
CA TYR A 72 -4.36 -23.90 14.68
C TYR A 72 -5.47 -23.02 14.07
N PRO A 73 -6.71 -23.53 13.93
CA PRO A 73 -7.82 -22.78 13.33
C PRO A 73 -8.15 -21.46 14.03
N GLU A 74 -8.06 -21.43 15.37
CA GLU A 74 -8.33 -20.21 16.17
C GLU A 74 -7.32 -19.10 15.84
N THR A 75 -6.05 -19.46 15.74
CA THR A 75 -4.97 -18.52 15.39
C THR A 75 -5.11 -18.06 13.94
N ALA A 76 -5.50 -18.94 13.03
CA ALA A 76 -5.77 -18.60 11.64
C ALA A 76 -6.92 -17.58 11.52
N GLU A 77 -8.03 -17.78 12.24
CA GLU A 77 -9.18 -16.85 12.23
C GLU A 77 -8.81 -15.47 12.79
N PHE A 78 -8.04 -15.43 13.88
CA PHE A 78 -7.50 -14.19 14.43
C PHE A 78 -6.62 -13.45 13.42
N LEU A 79 -5.73 -14.17 12.73
CA LEU A 79 -4.84 -13.61 11.72
C LEU A 79 -5.58 -13.15 10.47
N ASN A 80 -6.60 -13.90 10.01
CA ASN A 80 -7.53 -13.46 8.97
C ASN A 80 -8.12 -12.08 9.30
N THR A 81 -8.66 -11.95 10.51
CA THR A 81 -9.28 -10.68 10.95
C THR A 81 -8.27 -9.54 11.00
N ARG A 82 -7.04 -9.79 11.45
CA ARG A 82 -5.98 -8.77 11.52
C ARG A 82 -5.35 -8.43 10.17
N SER A 83 -5.37 -9.38 9.24
CA SER A 83 -4.75 -9.27 7.91
C SER A 83 -5.69 -8.73 6.87
N LYS A 84 -6.98 -8.61 7.20
CA LYS A 84 -8.01 -8.07 6.31
C LYS A 84 -7.84 -6.56 6.11
N ILE A 85 -7.89 -6.14 4.85
CA ILE A 85 -8.05 -4.77 4.39
C ILE A 85 -9.44 -4.67 3.79
N GLY A 86 -10.27 -3.81 4.35
CA GLY A 86 -11.66 -3.72 3.93
C GLY A 86 -11.84 -3.11 2.54
N LYS A 87 -12.94 -3.50 1.89
CA LYS A 87 -13.40 -2.89 0.65
C LYS A 87 -13.56 -1.38 0.84
N ASN A 88 -12.99 -0.58 -0.06
CA ASN A 88 -12.97 0.89 0.04
C ASN A 88 -12.55 1.42 1.42
N PHE A 89 -11.59 0.72 2.05
CA PHE A 89 -11.06 1.05 3.37
C PHE A 89 -12.13 1.00 4.47
N GLU A 90 -13.11 0.11 4.35
CA GLU A 90 -14.08 -0.10 5.42
C GLU A 90 -13.45 -0.86 6.60
N GLY A 91 -13.37 -0.23 7.76
CA GLY A 91 -12.91 -0.85 9.01
C GLY A 91 -11.39 -1.01 9.15
N SER A 92 -10.63 -1.19 8.06
CA SER A 92 -9.16 -1.26 8.10
C SER A 92 -8.49 -0.89 6.78
N PHE A 93 -7.24 -0.42 6.85
CA PHE A 93 -6.41 -0.16 5.68
C PHE A 93 -4.93 -0.48 5.93
N TRP A 94 -4.18 -0.70 4.86
CA TRP A 94 -2.71 -0.82 4.92
C TRP A 94 -2.03 0.55 4.91
N CYS A 95 -1.22 0.82 5.93
CA CYS A 95 -0.28 1.94 5.92
C CYS A 95 1.12 1.45 5.55
N GLY A 96 1.58 1.80 4.35
CA GLY A 96 2.90 1.43 3.84
C GLY A 96 4.06 2.06 4.61
N PHE A 97 3.82 3.17 5.31
CA PHE A 97 4.81 3.82 6.17
C PHE A 97 4.96 3.15 7.54
N CYS A 98 3.84 2.76 8.15
CA CYS A 98 3.82 1.98 9.40
C CYS A 98 4.15 0.51 9.16
N LYS A 99 4.05 0.05 7.90
CA LYS A 99 4.13 -1.34 7.50
C LYS A 99 3.13 -2.23 8.26
N ALA A 100 1.93 -1.69 8.49
CA ALA A 100 0.91 -2.31 9.31
C ALA A 100 -0.50 -2.08 8.75
N ILE A 101 -1.42 -2.96 9.13
CA ILE A 101 -2.86 -2.76 8.90
C ILE A 101 -3.43 -1.99 10.08
N ILE A 102 -3.95 -0.80 9.78
CA ILE A 102 -4.52 0.12 10.76
C ILE A 102 -6.03 -0.08 10.78
N LYS A 103 -6.59 -0.27 11.97
CA LYS A 103 -8.03 -0.32 12.18
C LYS A 103 -8.58 1.10 12.22
N LEU A 104 -9.64 1.32 11.47
CA LEU A 104 -10.38 2.58 11.43
C LEU A 104 -11.45 2.56 12.52
N LYS A 105 -11.66 3.70 13.16
CA LYS A 105 -12.62 3.85 14.26
C LYS A 105 -14.00 4.24 13.74
N THR A 106 -14.04 5.00 12.65
CA THR A 106 -15.28 5.51 12.06
C THR A 106 -15.75 4.64 10.89
N LYS A 107 -16.91 4.97 10.32
CA LYS A 107 -17.52 4.25 9.19
C LYS A 107 -17.65 5.17 7.98
N LEU A 108 -17.83 4.58 6.80
CA LEU A 108 -18.15 5.29 5.55
C LEU A 108 -17.13 6.40 5.20
N ASN A 109 -17.60 7.63 4.97
CA ASN A 109 -16.77 8.76 4.54
C ASN A 109 -15.77 9.18 5.61
N GLU A 110 -16.16 9.13 6.88
CA GLU A 110 -15.26 9.45 8.00
C GLU A 110 -14.09 8.47 8.09
N ALA A 111 -14.31 7.19 7.74
CA ALA A 111 -13.26 6.17 7.75
C ALA A 111 -12.21 6.44 6.67
N ARG A 112 -12.65 6.93 5.51
CA ARG A 112 -11.75 7.36 4.44
C ARG A 112 -10.92 8.57 4.87
N ASP A 113 -11.55 9.52 5.56
CA ASP A 113 -10.89 10.73 6.05
C ASP A 113 -9.83 10.39 7.10
N GLU A 114 -10.15 9.50 8.05
CA GLU A 114 -9.21 8.97 9.04
C GLU A 114 -7.98 8.33 8.37
N ARG A 115 -8.16 7.59 7.27
CA ARG A 115 -7.03 7.06 6.48
C ARG A 115 -6.16 8.18 5.91
N PHE A 116 -6.76 9.19 5.25
CA PHE A 116 -5.99 10.28 4.63
C PHE A 116 -5.28 11.13 5.70
N ASP A 117 -5.90 11.32 6.86
CA ASP A 117 -5.32 12.00 8.00
C ASP A 117 -4.09 11.26 8.53
N HIS A 118 -4.23 9.97 8.81
CA HIS A 118 -3.12 9.13 9.27
C HIS A 118 -1.92 9.13 8.31
N ILE A 119 -2.17 9.03 7.00
CA ILE A 119 -1.08 9.02 6.02
C ILE A 119 -0.47 10.43 5.86
N ALA A 120 -1.28 11.48 5.92
CA ALA A 120 -0.80 12.86 5.84
C ALA A 120 0.13 13.21 7.01
N GLU A 121 -0.13 12.69 8.21
CA GLU A 121 0.76 12.83 9.36
C GLU A 121 2.20 12.40 9.03
N HIS A 122 2.39 11.27 8.34
CA HIS A 122 3.73 10.83 7.91
C HIS A 122 4.38 11.76 6.88
N LEU A 123 3.60 12.43 6.05
CA LEU A 123 4.08 13.28 4.96
C LEU A 123 4.34 14.73 5.39
N GLU A 124 3.76 15.14 6.52
CA GLU A 124 3.77 16.52 7.03
C GLU A 124 4.58 16.68 8.31
N GLN A 125 4.72 15.65 9.16
CA GLN A 125 5.40 15.77 10.46
C GLN A 125 6.90 16.06 10.32
N ASP A 126 7.33 17.28 10.66
CA ASP A 126 8.71 17.76 10.48
C ASP A 126 9.80 16.86 11.10
N ASN A 127 9.55 16.26 12.26
CA ASN A 127 10.53 15.43 12.96
C ASN A 127 10.74 14.03 12.35
N ASN A 128 9.83 13.57 11.48
CA ASN A 128 9.89 12.24 10.86
C ASN A 128 9.20 12.24 9.48
N LYS A 129 9.42 13.32 8.71
CA LYS A 129 8.78 13.54 7.42
C LYS A 129 9.24 12.46 6.45
N LYS A 130 8.32 11.62 6.01
CA LYS A 130 8.56 10.57 5.03
C LYS A 130 8.27 11.08 3.62
N SER A 131 9.03 10.58 2.66
CA SER A 131 8.72 10.76 1.24
C SER A 131 7.69 9.72 0.81
N ILE A 132 6.76 10.11 -0.08
CA ILE A 132 5.85 9.14 -0.72
C ILE A 132 6.61 8.03 -1.46
N GLU A 133 7.85 8.25 -1.85
CA GLU A 133 8.72 7.24 -2.46
C GLU A 133 9.01 6.05 -1.53
N GLU A 134 8.96 6.25 -0.21
CA GLU A 134 9.17 5.23 0.82
C GLU A 134 7.91 4.39 1.10
N TRP A 135 6.76 4.77 0.53
CA TRP A 135 5.52 4.06 0.73
C TRP A 135 5.61 2.64 0.17
N ILE A 136 5.43 1.63 1.02
CA ILE A 136 5.36 0.23 0.59
C ILE A 136 3.97 -0.08 0.05
N CYS A 137 3.91 -0.46 -1.22
CA CYS A 137 2.67 -0.77 -1.90
C CYS A 137 2.05 -2.08 -1.40
N VAL A 138 0.73 -2.05 -1.24
CA VAL A 138 -0.05 -3.16 -0.66
C VAL A 138 0.10 -4.46 -1.45
N GLU A 139 0.01 -4.39 -2.78
CA GLU A 139 0.05 -5.55 -3.69
C GLU A 139 1.46 -6.09 -3.93
N GLN A 140 2.44 -5.20 -4.06
CA GLN A 140 3.78 -5.58 -4.55
C GLN A 140 4.82 -5.72 -3.45
N ASN A 141 4.51 -5.28 -2.22
CA ASN A 141 5.45 -5.26 -1.09
C ASN A 141 6.79 -4.57 -1.39
N LYS A 142 6.78 -3.63 -2.35
CA LYS A 142 7.91 -2.80 -2.75
C LYS A 142 7.56 -1.34 -2.51
N THR A 143 8.59 -0.52 -2.30
CA THR A 143 8.46 0.92 -2.19
C THR A 143 8.04 1.54 -3.52
N LYS A 144 7.36 2.68 -3.48
CA LYS A 144 7.03 3.47 -4.69
C LYS A 144 8.27 3.81 -5.51
N LYS A 145 9.43 3.98 -4.88
CA LYS A 145 10.71 4.21 -5.56
C LYS A 145 11.16 3.00 -6.37
N GLU A 146 11.17 1.82 -5.76
CA GLU A 146 11.56 0.57 -6.43
C GLU A 146 10.66 0.29 -7.62
N LEU A 147 9.34 0.42 -7.45
CA LEU A 147 8.39 0.22 -8.54
C LEU A 147 8.62 1.16 -9.72
N LEU A 148 8.88 2.44 -9.44
CA LEU A 148 9.16 3.42 -10.48
C LEU A 148 10.47 3.14 -11.22
N LEU A 149 11.48 2.59 -10.53
CA LEU A 149 12.74 2.20 -11.17
C LEU A 149 12.54 0.97 -12.07
N GLU A 150 11.81 -0.03 -11.59
CA GLU A 150 11.48 -1.23 -12.37
C GLU A 150 10.69 -0.89 -13.63
N GLU A 151 9.67 -0.04 -13.53
CA GLU A 151 8.90 0.43 -14.68
C GLU A 151 9.78 1.17 -15.72
N ARG A 152 10.75 1.97 -15.28
CA ARG A 152 11.66 2.68 -16.19
C ARG A 152 12.64 1.75 -16.88
N MET A 153 13.17 0.76 -16.16
CA MET A 153 14.10 -0.21 -16.73
C MET A 153 13.39 -1.04 -17.81
N GLN A 154 12.17 -1.51 -17.53
CA GLN A 154 11.36 -2.25 -18.49
C GLN A 154 11.10 -1.45 -19.78
N ASN A 155 10.75 -0.17 -19.66
CA ASN A 155 10.49 0.68 -20.82
C ASN A 155 11.74 0.88 -21.69
N ASN A 156 12.92 1.05 -21.07
CA ASN A 156 14.18 1.21 -21.80
C ASN A 156 14.53 -0.07 -22.58
N ASP A 157 14.39 -1.24 -21.95
CA ASP A 157 14.65 -2.53 -22.59
C ASP A 157 13.71 -2.78 -23.77
N ASP A 158 12.43 -2.42 -23.62
CA ASP A 158 11.43 -2.52 -24.68
C ASP A 158 11.76 -1.58 -25.87
N GLU A 159 12.23 -0.36 -25.59
CA GLU A 159 12.68 0.59 -26.62
C GLU A 159 13.94 0.10 -27.36
N GLU A 160 14.92 -0.46 -26.65
CA GLU A 160 16.12 -1.03 -27.28
C GLU A 160 15.80 -2.25 -28.13
N ARG A 161 14.90 -3.11 -27.66
CA ARG A 161 14.42 -4.26 -28.45
C ARG A 161 13.66 -3.82 -29.70
N ALA A 162 12.86 -2.76 -29.62
CA ALA A 162 12.17 -2.21 -30.79
C ALA A 162 13.17 -1.70 -31.83
N LYS A 163 14.22 -0.97 -31.42
CA LYS A 163 15.26 -0.45 -32.31
C LYS A 163 16.14 -1.52 -32.97
N ASN A 164 16.29 -2.69 -32.34
CA ASN A 164 17.11 -3.79 -32.86
C ASN A 164 16.34 -4.76 -33.79
N ASN A 165 15.01 -4.60 -33.92
CA ASN A 165 14.17 -5.42 -34.81
C ASN A 165 13.74 -4.69 -36.09
N ASP A 166 14.16 -3.43 -36.27
CA ASP A 166 14.08 -2.64 -37.52
C ASP A 166 15.44 -2.62 -38.23
#